data_AF-A0A950FWX0-F1
#
_entry.id   AF-A0A950FWX0-F1
#
_cell.length_a   1.000
_cell.length_b   1.000
_cell.length_c   1.000
_cell.angle_alpha   90.00
_cell.angle_beta   90.00
_cell.angle_gamma   90.00
#
_symmetry.space_group_name_H-M   'P 1'
#
loop_
_entity.id
_entity.type
_entity.pdbx_description
1 polymer ?
#
loop_
_entity_poly.entity_id
_entity_poly.type
_entity_poly.pdbx_seq_one_letter_code
_entity_poly.pdbx_strand_id
1 'polypeptide(L)'
;MGNLAILISFFLTVPAFSVELFRYKGAARDGGTLEYVFEAGEQNSPNAVTKEKAAEISADFMTSFYHVQVGALESQEFRTTPIPFWLVCFSDTVKGPLRQLYYVVVLSDGTVVDPKVVKRL
;
A
#
# COMPACT_ATOMS: atom_id res chain seq x y z
N MET A 1 15.17 18.41 -52.57
CA MET A 1 14.07 18.26 -51.58
C MET A 1 14.40 17.07 -50.70
N GLY A 2 14.22 17.21 -49.39
CA GLY A 2 14.27 16.11 -48.42
C GLY A 2 15.29 16.28 -47.30
N ASN A 3 15.08 17.25 -46.39
CA ASN A 3 15.71 17.20 -45.07
C ASN A 3 14.91 16.23 -44.20
N LEU A 4 15.53 15.14 -43.76
CA LEU A 4 14.93 14.20 -42.81
C LEU A 4 15.37 14.59 -41.39
N ALA A 5 14.52 15.35 -40.69
CA ALA A 5 14.70 15.64 -39.28
C ALA A 5 14.26 14.41 -38.48
N ILE A 6 15.21 13.71 -37.87
CA ILE A 6 14.93 12.61 -36.94
C ILE A 6 14.73 13.22 -35.55
N LEU A 7 13.50 13.20 -35.05
CA LEU A 7 13.15 13.59 -33.69
C LEU A 7 13.50 12.40 -32.77
N ILE A 8 14.55 12.53 -31.98
CA ILE A 8 14.91 11.53 -30.96
C ILE A 8 14.13 11.86 -29.68
N SER A 9 13.06 11.12 -29.43
CA SER A 9 12.36 11.15 -28.14
C SER A 9 13.21 10.42 -27.10
N PHE A 10 13.98 11.18 -26.32
CA PHE A 10 14.74 10.69 -25.18
C PHE A 10 13.76 10.37 -24.05
N PHE A 11 13.33 9.10 -23.94
CA PHE A 11 12.63 8.61 -22.75
C PHE A 11 13.62 8.61 -21.57
N LEU A 12 13.59 9.67 -20.77
CA LEU A 12 14.25 9.71 -19.46
C LEU A 12 13.61 8.66 -18.57
N THR A 13 14.15 7.44 -18.55
CA THR A 13 13.83 6.47 -17.49
C THR A 13 14.59 6.90 -16.25
N VAL A 14 13.99 7.80 -15.45
CA VAL A 14 14.47 8.05 -14.09
C VAL A 14 14.33 6.74 -13.33
N PRO A 15 15.40 6.19 -12.72
CA PRO A 15 15.24 5.04 -11.84
C PRO A 15 14.31 5.47 -10.71
N ALA A 16 13.14 4.85 -10.61
CA ALA A 16 12.23 5.06 -9.50
C ALA A 16 12.88 4.43 -8.26
N PHE A 17 13.57 5.25 -7.46
CA PHE A 17 14.01 4.84 -6.14
C PHE A 17 12.76 4.63 -5.29
N SER A 18 12.46 3.37 -4.97
CA SER A 18 11.37 3.00 -4.09
C SER A 18 11.89 2.91 -2.66
N VAL A 19 11.14 3.47 -1.71
CA VAL A 19 11.44 3.42 -0.27
C VAL A 19 10.44 2.51 0.44
N GLU A 20 10.91 1.75 1.42
CA GLU A 20 10.04 0.95 2.30
C GLU A 20 9.28 1.90 3.24
N LEU A 21 7.95 1.86 3.17
CA LEU A 21 7.06 2.64 4.04
C LEU A 21 6.69 1.84 5.29
N PHE A 22 6.42 0.56 5.10
CA PHE A 22 5.96 -0.31 6.17
C PHE A 22 6.26 -1.78 5.84
N ARG A 23 6.52 -2.56 6.88
CA ARG A 23 6.69 -4.01 6.82
C ARG A 23 5.91 -4.64 7.95
N TYR A 24 5.12 -5.64 7.61
CA TYR A 24 4.38 -6.45 8.56
C TYR A 24 4.77 -7.91 8.45
N LYS A 25 5.00 -8.54 9.59
CA LYS A 25 5.26 -9.97 9.71
C LYS A 25 4.26 -10.59 10.68
N GLY A 26 3.50 -11.56 10.22
CA GLY A 26 2.41 -12.18 10.97
C GLY A 26 2.27 -13.67 10.70
N ALA A 27 1.33 -14.30 11.39
CA ALA A 27 0.97 -15.69 11.14
C ALA A 27 0.17 -15.79 9.83
N ALA A 28 0.55 -16.73 8.97
CA ALA A 28 -0.25 -17.13 7.83
C ALA A 28 -1.36 -18.11 8.28
N ARG A 29 -2.40 -18.26 7.46
CA ARG A 29 -3.57 -19.11 7.79
C ARG A 29 -3.23 -20.60 7.92
N ASP A 30 -2.14 -21.04 7.30
CA ASP A 30 -1.60 -22.40 7.34
C ASP A 30 -0.65 -22.64 8.53
N GLY A 31 -0.47 -21.65 9.41
CA GLY A 31 0.48 -21.72 10.51
C GLY A 31 1.92 -21.32 10.13
N GLY A 32 2.14 -20.95 8.85
CA GLY A 32 3.39 -20.38 8.37
C GLY A 32 3.59 -18.92 8.80
N THR A 33 4.63 -18.29 8.27
CA THR A 33 4.88 -16.85 8.43
C THR A 33 4.55 -16.11 7.14
N LEU A 34 3.76 -15.05 7.27
CA LEU A 34 3.42 -14.12 6.21
C LEU A 34 4.21 -12.83 6.40
N GLU A 35 4.80 -12.31 5.33
CA GLU A 35 5.48 -11.02 5.34
C GLU A 35 5.00 -10.15 4.17
N TYR A 36 4.51 -8.95 4.51
CA TYR A 36 4.13 -7.91 3.57
C TYR A 36 5.10 -6.74 3.67
N VAL A 37 5.56 -6.25 2.52
CA VAL A 37 6.37 -5.04 2.41
C VAL A 37 5.65 -4.05 1.49
N PHE A 38 5.48 -2.83 1.98
CA PHE A 38 4.85 -1.74 1.26
C PHE A 38 5.92 -0.73 0.87
N GLU A 39 6.10 -0.54 -0.44
CA GLU A 39 7.12 0.35 -0.97
C GLU A 39 6.49 1.34 -1.95
N ALA A 40 6.95 2.59 -1.90
CA ALA A 40 6.52 3.62 -2.85
C ALA A 40 7.72 4.46 -3.29
N GLY A 41 7.63 5.02 -4.49
CA GLY A 41 8.54 6.07 -4.93
C GLY A 41 8.24 7.40 -4.25
N GLU A 42 9.06 8.42 -4.53
CA GLU A 42 8.77 9.78 -4.08
C GLU A 42 7.39 10.26 -4.53
N GLN A 43 6.67 10.92 -3.61
CA GLN A 43 5.41 11.60 -3.90
C GLN A 43 5.56 13.10 -3.74
N ASN A 44 5.02 13.84 -4.70
CA ASN A 44 4.78 15.27 -4.61
C ASN A 44 3.27 15.54 -4.56
N SER A 45 2.62 15.13 -3.47
CA SER A 45 1.25 15.57 -3.19
C SER A 45 1.26 16.55 -2.02
N PRO A 46 0.92 17.83 -2.22
CA PRO A 46 0.96 18.83 -1.16
C PRO A 46 -0.17 18.64 -0.13
N ASN A 47 -1.24 17.93 -0.48
CA ASN A 47 -2.41 17.74 0.37
C ASN A 47 -2.66 16.24 0.56
N ALA A 48 -2.58 15.79 1.81
CA ALA A 48 -2.99 14.44 2.17
C ALA A 48 -4.52 14.31 2.14
N VAL A 49 -5.02 13.19 1.61
CA VAL A 49 -6.41 12.78 1.80
C VAL A 49 -6.77 12.75 3.28
N THR A 50 -8.05 13.00 3.60
CA THR A 50 -8.50 12.99 4.99
C THR A 50 -8.45 11.57 5.57
N LYS A 51 -8.50 11.48 6.89
CA LYS A 51 -8.59 10.23 7.62
C LYS A 51 -9.77 9.38 7.15
N GLU A 52 -10.94 9.99 7.00
CA GLU A 52 -12.18 9.32 6.58
C GLU A 52 -12.04 8.77 5.16
N LYS A 53 -11.44 9.55 4.25
CA LYS A 53 -11.22 9.10 2.88
C LYS A 53 -10.19 7.97 2.79
N ALA A 54 -9.14 8.02 3.62
CA ALA A 54 -8.17 6.92 3.72
C ALA A 54 -8.83 5.62 4.23
N ALA A 55 -9.75 5.71 5.19
CA ALA A 55 -10.52 4.55 5.66
C ALA A 55 -11.43 3.95 4.58
N GLU A 56 -12.14 4.80 3.84
CA GLU A 56 -13.00 4.38 2.71
C GLU A 56 -12.19 3.64 1.65
N ILE A 57 -11.09 4.24 1.17
CA ILE A 57 -10.19 3.64 0.19
C ILE A 57 -9.65 2.29 0.69
N SER A 58 -9.27 2.23 1.97
CA SER A 58 -8.71 1.01 2.54
C SER A 58 -9.73 -0.11 2.68
N ALA A 59 -10.98 0.21 3.02
CA ALA A 59 -12.07 -0.75 3.09
C ALA A 59 -12.38 -1.38 1.72
N ASP A 60 -12.36 -0.57 0.66
CA ASP A 60 -12.54 -1.08 -0.71
C ASP A 60 -11.39 -2.02 -1.11
N PHE A 61 -10.15 -1.65 -0.80
CA PHE A 61 -8.96 -2.46 -1.09
C PHE A 61 -8.94 -3.80 -0.33
N MET A 62 -9.41 -3.82 0.91
CA MET A 62 -9.49 -5.04 1.72
C MET A 62 -10.26 -6.16 1.01
N THR A 63 -11.35 -5.80 0.34
CA THR A 63 -12.18 -6.76 -0.39
C THR A 63 -11.49 -7.26 -1.66
N SER A 64 -10.78 -6.40 -2.38
CA SER A 64 -10.15 -6.73 -3.66
C SER A 64 -8.85 -7.54 -3.50
N PHE A 65 -7.98 -7.15 -2.57
CA PHE A 65 -6.66 -7.77 -2.42
C PHE A 65 -6.65 -8.96 -1.46
N TYR A 66 -7.22 -8.78 -0.26
CA TYR A 66 -7.20 -9.83 0.76
C TYR A 66 -8.32 -10.86 0.57
N HIS A 67 -9.28 -10.60 -0.32
CA HIS A 67 -10.46 -11.44 -0.54
C HIS A 67 -11.22 -11.78 0.75
N VAL A 68 -11.25 -10.82 1.68
CA VAL A 68 -11.97 -10.91 2.95
C VAL A 68 -13.02 -9.83 3.03
N GLN A 69 -14.09 -10.09 3.80
CA GLN A 69 -14.99 -9.02 4.20
C GLN A 69 -14.22 -8.05 5.10
N VAL A 70 -14.52 -6.76 4.96
CA VAL A 70 -13.92 -5.72 5.79
C VAL A 70 -14.23 -6.01 7.25
N GLY A 71 -13.16 -6.20 8.02
CA GLY A 71 -13.25 -6.45 9.46
C GLY A 71 -13.37 -5.17 10.28
N ALA A 72 -13.08 -5.26 11.58
CA ALA A 72 -13.08 -4.08 12.43
C ALA A 72 -11.89 -3.18 12.10
N LEU A 73 -12.15 -1.87 11.95
CA LEU A 73 -11.11 -0.87 11.82
C LEU A 73 -10.44 -0.64 13.18
N GLU A 74 -9.17 -1.03 13.29
CA GLU A 74 -8.41 -1.01 14.56
C GLU A 74 -7.67 0.30 14.76
N SER A 75 -6.98 0.77 13.74
CA SER A 75 -6.19 1.99 13.81
C SER A 75 -6.06 2.66 12.45
N GLN A 76 -5.80 3.96 12.52
CA GLN A 76 -5.52 4.83 11.38
C GLN A 76 -4.48 5.84 11.83
N GLU A 77 -3.29 5.77 11.24
CA GLU A 77 -2.15 6.59 11.61
C GLU A 77 -1.62 7.30 10.38
N PHE A 78 -1.43 8.62 10.46
CA PHE A 78 -0.75 9.37 9.41
C PHE A 78 0.72 9.49 9.77
N ARG A 79 1.59 8.98 8.90
CA ARG A 79 3.05 9.04 9.04
C ARG A 79 3.62 9.94 7.97
N THR A 80 4.68 10.67 8.29
CA THR A 80 5.32 11.64 7.38
C THR A 80 6.70 11.22 6.89
N THR A 81 7.25 10.13 7.43
CA THR A 81 8.59 9.61 7.10
C THR A 81 8.46 8.15 6.65
N PRO A 82 9.15 7.70 5.58
CA PRO A 82 10.09 8.47 4.72
C PRO A 82 9.39 9.43 3.76
N ILE A 83 8.11 9.20 3.47
CA ILE A 83 7.20 10.13 2.79
C ILE A 83 5.84 10.09 3.51
N PRO A 84 4.93 11.04 3.24
CA PRO A 84 3.61 11.03 3.86
C PRO A 84 2.68 9.91 3.38
N PHE A 85 2.10 9.14 4.32
CA PHE A 85 1.13 8.09 4.05
C PHE A 85 0.21 7.82 5.26
N TRP A 86 -0.97 7.28 4.98
CA TRP A 86 -1.85 6.67 5.97
C TRP A 86 -1.55 5.18 6.10
N LEU A 87 -1.35 4.73 7.33
CA LEU A 87 -1.33 3.33 7.71
C LEU A 87 -2.67 2.97 8.36
N VAL A 88 -3.43 2.10 7.70
CA VAL A 88 -4.74 1.67 8.16
C VAL A 88 -4.70 0.19 8.54
N CYS A 89 -5.19 -0.15 9.73
CA CYS A 89 -5.18 -1.50 10.26
C CYS A 89 -6.61 -2.01 10.45
N PHE A 90 -6.88 -3.21 9.95
CA PHE A 90 -8.12 -3.94 10.17
C PHE A 90 -7.84 -5.25 10.90
N SER A 91 -8.79 -5.73 11.70
CA SER A 91 -8.77 -7.09 12.23
C SER A 91 -9.87 -7.95 11.64
N ASP A 92 -9.57 -9.21 11.33
CA ASP A 92 -10.61 -10.19 11.00
C ASP A 92 -11.46 -10.45 12.26
N THR A 93 -12.75 -10.15 12.18
CA THR A 93 -13.72 -10.44 13.24
C THR A 93 -14.62 -11.64 12.92
N VAL A 94 -14.47 -12.22 11.72
CA VAL A 94 -15.46 -13.16 11.16
C VAL A 94 -15.10 -14.62 11.43
N LYS A 95 -13.83 -14.97 11.68
CA LYS A 95 -13.40 -16.37 11.84
C LYS A 95 -12.45 -16.64 13.01
N GLY A 96 -13.00 -17.11 14.13
CA GLY A 96 -12.29 -17.91 15.14
C GLY A 96 -11.33 -17.15 16.08
N PRO A 97 -10.58 -17.87 16.94
CA PRO A 97 -9.79 -17.29 18.04
C PRO A 97 -8.48 -16.59 17.59
N LEU A 98 -8.11 -16.68 16.30
CA LEU A 98 -6.91 -16.05 15.76
C LEU A 98 -7.27 -14.72 15.10
N ARG A 99 -6.97 -13.62 15.81
CA ARG A 99 -7.13 -12.26 15.31
C ARG A 99 -6.05 -11.98 14.25
N GLN A 100 -6.38 -12.15 12.98
CA GLN A 100 -5.50 -11.75 11.88
C GLN A 100 -5.62 -10.24 11.66
N LEU A 101 -4.47 -9.57 11.56
CA LEU A 101 -4.40 -8.15 11.23
C LEU A 101 -4.08 -7.98 9.74
N TYR A 102 -4.71 -7.00 9.12
CA TYR A 102 -4.48 -6.60 7.74
C TYR A 102 -4.14 -5.13 7.71
N TYR A 103 -3.18 -4.77 6.86
CA TYR A 103 -2.68 -3.42 6.75
C TYR A 103 -2.88 -2.91 5.34
N VAL A 104 -3.30 -1.65 5.23
CA VAL A 104 -3.36 -0.93 3.97
C VAL A 104 -2.51 0.33 4.12
N VAL A 105 -1.69 0.60 3.12
CA VAL A 105 -0.91 1.84 3.01
C VAL A 105 -1.52 2.67 1.91
N VAL A 106 -1.98 3.87 2.27
CA VAL A 106 -2.57 4.84 1.33
C VAL A 106 -1.66 6.07 1.29
N LEU A 107 -1.13 6.39 0.13
CA LEU A 107 -0.33 7.59 -0.08
C LEU A 107 -1.17 8.86 0.08
N SER A 108 -0.53 10.01 0.24
CA SER A 108 -1.22 11.27 0.46
C SER A 108 -2.21 11.65 -0.65
N ASP A 109 -1.97 11.26 -1.90
CA ASP A 109 -2.90 11.50 -3.00
C ASP A 109 -4.09 10.52 -3.06
N GLY A 110 -4.16 9.55 -2.14
CA GLY A 110 -5.19 8.51 -2.13
C GLY A 110 -4.81 7.23 -2.90
N THR A 111 -3.60 7.15 -3.47
CA THR A 111 -3.12 5.93 -4.12
C THR A 111 -2.86 4.84 -3.08
N VAL A 112 -3.40 3.64 -3.30
CA VAL A 112 -3.10 2.48 -2.46
C VAL A 112 -1.78 1.86 -2.91
N VAL A 113 -0.91 1.51 -1.95
CA VAL A 113 0.33 0.79 -2.21
C VAL A 113 0.07 -0.71 -2.16
N ASP A 114 0.29 -1.39 -3.28
CA ASP A 114 0.19 -2.84 -3.35
C ASP A 114 1.27 -3.50 -2.49
N PRO A 115 0.91 -4.37 -1.52
CA PRO A 115 1.90 -5.05 -0.71
C PRO A 115 2.61 -6.14 -1.52
N LYS A 116 3.93 -6.15 -1.43
CA LYS A 116 4.76 -7.26 -1.92
C LYS A 116 4.75 -8.38 -0.89
N VAL A 117 4.35 -9.58 -1.33
CA VAL A 117 4.40 -10.79 -0.49
C VAL A 117 5.81 -11.37 -0.55
N VAL A 118 6.58 -11.19 0.51
CA VAL A 118 8.00 -11.60 0.53
C VAL A 118 8.15 -13.09 0.87
N LYS A 119 7.23 -13.66 1.66
CA LYS A 119 7.25 -15.07 2.01
C LYS A 119 5.85 -15.61 2.29
N ARG A 120 5.57 -16.80 1.74
CA ARG A 120 4.45 -17.67 2.08
C ARG A 120 5.07 -19.06 2.24
N LEU A 121 5.28 -19.51 3.48
CA LEU A 121 5.81 -20.84 3.77
C LEU A 121 4.66 -21.79 4.07
#